data_AF-A0A2E9XD17-F1
#
_entry.id   AF-A0A2E9XD17-F1
#
_cell.length_a   1.000
_cell.length_b   1.000
_cell.length_c   1.000
_cell.angle_alpha   90.00
_cell.angle_beta   90.00
_cell.angle_gamma   90.00
#
_symmetry.space_group_name_H-M   'P 1'
#
loop_
_entity.id
_entity.type
_entity.pdbx_description
1 polymer ?
#
loop_
_entity_poly.entity_id
_entity_poly.type
_entity_poly.pdbx_seq_one_letter_code
_entity_poly.pdbx_strand_id
1 'polypeptide(L)'
;MKHRTVALLVIVLTIGLFACGAKEPLAENGTVTVQEEQSDGLSPEPQAGSSNVVSVVTTAQVGDKIEASVTPPNPETESSSDSSLSALSLLSTPLVAVNDYWGVQPFSTRENELGIQFHNGFDYFTEYEEVALQAISPGRVMFVEIFERPPDGAFQINLAWQTPTGEVISYSLEPSAGPADAAKIAEQKVLAEKMMESMTVQSGDSVSQGQFLGYLYGQDEWAHVHMTLKTNNRGSEQWLCPADFMSEIDESDLLIKSKVWADRLYKGSKKPELCNY
;
A
#
# COMPACT_ATOMS: atom_id res chain seq x y z
N MET A 1 -67.96 36.29 -4.26
CA MET A 1 -67.63 35.63 -2.98
C MET A 1 -66.12 35.38 -2.99
N LYS A 2 -65.34 36.28 -2.38
CA LYS A 2 -64.69 36.12 -1.06
C LYS A 2 -63.64 34.98 -0.99
N HIS A 3 -62.38 35.39 -1.15
CA HIS A 3 -61.14 35.06 -0.43
C HIS A 3 -61.06 33.80 0.45
N ARG A 4 -59.90 33.11 0.37
CA ARG A 4 -58.86 32.89 1.41
C ARG A 4 -58.21 31.50 1.25
N THR A 5 -56.92 31.43 0.90
CA THR A 5 -55.73 31.42 1.78
C THR A 5 -55.29 30.00 2.10
N VAL A 6 -54.21 29.57 1.45
CA VAL A 6 -53.42 28.39 1.81
C VAL A 6 -52.23 28.88 2.64
N ALA A 7 -52.25 28.57 3.93
CA ALA A 7 -51.11 28.67 4.84
C ALA A 7 -51.35 27.79 6.07
N LEU A 8 -50.55 26.73 6.24
CA LEU A 8 -50.25 26.01 7.49
C LEU A 8 -49.18 24.96 7.12
N LEU A 9 -47.88 25.25 7.24
CA LEU A 9 -47.07 25.23 8.47
C LEU A 9 -46.94 23.81 9.03
N VAL A 10 -45.90 23.08 8.60
CA VAL A 10 -45.40 21.90 9.32
C VAL A 10 -44.07 22.28 9.96
N ILE A 11 -44.10 22.17 11.28
CA ILE A 11 -43.12 22.55 12.28
C ILE A 11 -42.01 21.50 12.34
N VAL A 12 -40.77 21.99 12.30
CA VAL A 12 -39.60 21.60 13.10
C VAL A 12 -39.63 20.19 13.73
N LEU A 13 -38.81 19.27 13.20
CA LEU A 13 -38.30 18.13 13.95
C LEU A 13 -36.87 18.41 14.39
N THR A 14 -36.72 18.90 15.62
CA THR A 14 -35.49 18.81 16.42
C THR A 14 -35.85 18.14 17.74
N ILE A 15 -35.45 16.88 17.87
CA ILE A 15 -35.35 16.10 19.10
C ILE A 15 -34.09 15.25 18.88
N GLY A 16 -32.98 15.33 19.64
CA GLY A 16 -32.81 15.74 21.03
C GLY A 16 -32.75 14.51 21.92
N LEU A 17 -31.62 13.80 21.96
CA LEU A 17 -31.26 12.89 23.05
C LEU A 17 -29.77 13.03 23.39
N PHE A 18 -29.50 13.92 24.34
CA PHE A 18 -28.43 13.77 25.32
C PHE A 18 -28.80 12.62 26.27
N ALA A 19 -27.89 11.67 26.46
CA ALA A 19 -27.90 10.82 27.64
C ALA A 19 -26.46 10.69 28.15
N CYS A 20 -26.27 11.19 29.37
CA CYS A 20 -25.05 11.16 30.16
C CYS A 20 -24.53 9.76 30.41
N GLY A 21 -23.20 9.64 30.46
CA GLY A 21 -22.48 8.51 31.00
C GLY A 21 -21.10 8.92 31.49
N ALA A 22 -21.01 10.00 32.28
CA ALA A 22 -19.81 10.32 33.05
C ALA A 22 -19.70 9.34 34.22
N LYS A 23 -18.62 8.54 34.23
CA LYS A 23 -18.11 7.86 35.41
C LYS A 23 -16.64 8.26 35.54
N GLU A 24 -16.34 9.04 36.57
CA GLU A 24 -14.98 9.33 37.02
C GLU A 24 -14.24 8.02 37.36
N PRO A 25 -12.95 7.88 37.02
CA PRO A 25 -12.10 6.92 37.68
C PRO A 25 -11.55 7.51 38.99
N LEU A 26 -11.68 6.73 40.06
CA LEU A 26 -10.98 6.91 41.32
C LEU A 26 -9.47 6.95 41.08
N ALA A 27 -8.83 7.97 41.64
CA ALA A 27 -7.40 8.05 41.81
C ALA A 27 -6.95 7.04 42.88
N GLU A 28 -6.06 6.12 42.52
CA GLU A 28 -5.18 5.43 43.47
C GLU A 28 -3.75 5.94 43.29
N ASN A 29 -3.25 6.56 44.36
CA ASN A 29 -1.85 6.95 44.53
C ASN A 29 -0.98 5.69 44.63
N GLY A 30 -0.21 5.40 43.58
CA GLY A 30 0.91 4.48 43.60
C GLY A 30 2.20 5.21 43.28
N THR A 31 2.78 5.87 44.28
CA THR A 31 4.12 6.46 44.20
C THR A 31 5.15 5.32 44.22
N VAL A 32 5.73 5.00 43.07
CA VAL A 32 6.97 4.21 43.00
C VAL A 32 8.06 5.13 42.48
N THR A 33 8.85 5.63 43.42
CA THR A 33 10.15 6.25 43.20
C THR A 33 11.13 5.18 42.70
N VAL A 34 11.63 5.34 41.47
CA VAL A 34 12.88 4.71 41.06
C VAL A 34 13.85 5.83 40.68
N GLN A 35 14.98 5.81 41.38
CA GLN A 35 16.13 6.68 41.23
C GLN A 35 16.67 6.70 39.80
N GLU A 36 16.96 7.91 39.32
CA GLU A 36 18.06 8.16 38.40
C GLU A 36 19.39 7.87 39.14
N GLU A 37 20.24 7.05 38.53
CA GLU A 37 21.69 7.24 38.58
C GLU A 37 22.20 7.37 37.14
N GLN A 38 22.80 8.52 36.90
CA GLN A 38 23.54 8.92 35.71
C GLN A 38 25.04 8.67 35.95
N SER A 39 25.84 8.73 34.87
CA SER A 39 27.32 8.85 34.79
C SER A 39 28.06 7.49 34.80
N ASP A 40 29.02 7.19 33.93
CA ASP A 40 29.70 7.88 32.83
C ASP A 40 30.50 6.81 32.05
N GLY A 41 30.88 7.08 30.80
CA GLY A 41 32.19 6.62 30.32
C GLY A 41 32.28 6.00 28.92
N LEU A 42 32.66 6.86 27.97
CA LEU A 42 33.80 6.67 27.05
C LEU A 42 33.72 5.60 25.93
N SER A 43 33.57 6.13 24.71
CA SER A 43 34.08 5.61 23.43
C SER A 43 35.60 5.26 23.52
N PRO A 44 36.11 4.27 22.76
CA PRO A 44 36.59 4.56 21.39
C PRO A 44 36.47 3.40 20.37
N GLU A 45 36.10 3.72 19.12
CA GLU A 45 36.71 3.12 17.92
C GLU A 45 38.13 3.72 17.71
N PRO A 46 39.06 3.18 16.89
CA PRO A 46 38.88 2.28 15.72
C PRO A 46 39.96 1.16 15.59
N GLN A 47 39.90 0.32 14.54
CA GLN A 47 41.02 0.20 13.56
C GLN A 47 40.80 -0.81 12.43
N ALA A 48 41.23 -0.37 11.25
CA ALA A 48 41.42 -1.09 10.01
C ALA A 48 42.53 -2.17 10.10
N GLY A 49 42.34 -3.26 9.36
CA GLY A 49 43.35 -4.29 9.12
C GLY A 49 43.45 -4.62 7.64
N SER A 50 44.53 -4.16 7.02
CA SER A 50 44.99 -4.53 5.67
C SER A 50 45.69 -5.90 5.69
N SER A 51 45.53 -6.70 4.63
CA SER A 51 46.67 -7.42 4.05
C SER A 51 46.42 -7.85 2.60
N ASN A 52 47.35 -7.41 1.76
CA ASN A 52 47.60 -7.84 0.39
C ASN A 52 48.11 -9.29 0.36
N VAL A 53 47.75 -10.05 -0.68
CA VAL A 53 48.67 -10.96 -1.37
C VAL A 53 48.47 -10.81 -2.89
N VAL A 54 49.62 -10.79 -3.56
CA VAL A 54 49.92 -10.31 -4.92
C VAL A 54 50.20 -11.49 -5.86
N SER A 55 49.78 -11.33 -7.12
CA SER A 55 50.29 -11.94 -8.39
C SER A 55 50.17 -13.46 -8.57
N VAL A 56 50.06 -14.04 -9.78
CA VAL A 56 50.67 -13.79 -11.10
C VAL A 56 49.74 -14.41 -12.19
N VAL A 57 49.28 -13.66 -13.22
CA VAL A 57 49.66 -13.70 -14.67
C VAL A 57 49.65 -15.14 -15.28
N THR A 58 49.04 -15.45 -16.45
CA THR A 58 49.57 -15.15 -17.80
C THR A 58 48.61 -15.59 -18.94
N THR A 59 48.44 -14.70 -19.94
CA THR A 59 48.28 -14.87 -21.44
C THR A 59 47.31 -15.91 -22.03
N ALA A 60 46.32 -15.54 -22.85
CA ALA A 60 46.32 -14.96 -24.22
C ALA A 60 46.44 -15.98 -25.36
N GLN A 61 45.44 -16.01 -26.27
CA GLN A 61 45.54 -15.79 -27.75
C GLN A 61 44.25 -16.30 -28.45
N VAL A 62 43.59 -15.44 -29.26
CA VAL A 62 43.54 -15.47 -30.75
C VAL A 62 42.92 -16.78 -31.27
N GLY A 63 41.84 -16.84 -32.03
CA GLY A 63 41.12 -15.90 -32.88
C GLY A 63 40.63 -16.73 -34.06
N ASP A 64 39.38 -16.59 -34.50
CA ASP A 64 39.02 -16.97 -35.86
C ASP A 64 37.88 -16.11 -36.40
N LYS A 65 38.16 -15.56 -37.56
CA LYS A 65 37.36 -14.66 -38.38
C LYS A 65 36.89 -15.49 -39.57
N ILE A 66 35.59 -15.61 -39.78
CA ILE A 66 35.04 -15.96 -41.11
C ILE A 66 34.02 -14.90 -41.50
N GLU A 67 34.37 -14.16 -42.55
CA GLU A 67 33.54 -13.22 -43.28
C GLU A 67 32.65 -13.94 -44.29
N ALA A 68 31.42 -13.41 -44.39
CA ALA A 68 30.61 -13.17 -45.58
C ALA A 68 30.11 -14.35 -46.44
N SER A 69 28.77 -14.48 -46.49
CA SER A 69 28.08 -14.57 -47.77
C SER A 69 26.93 -13.57 -47.81
N VAL A 70 26.97 -12.72 -48.85
CA VAL A 70 26.08 -11.60 -49.12
C VAL A 70 24.88 -12.12 -49.92
N THR A 71 23.65 -11.85 -49.48
CA THR A 71 22.48 -11.79 -50.36
C THR A 71 21.40 -10.88 -49.75
N PRO A 72 21.07 -9.74 -50.37
CA PRO A 72 19.71 -9.18 -50.29
C PRO A 72 19.20 -8.75 -51.67
N PRO A 73 17.93 -8.35 -51.86
CA PRO A 73 16.75 -8.45 -50.97
C PRO A 73 15.56 -9.15 -51.66
N ASN A 74 14.57 -9.61 -50.88
CA ASN A 74 13.20 -9.70 -51.40
C ASN A 74 12.29 -8.86 -50.47
N PRO A 75 11.64 -7.79 -50.96
CA PRO A 75 10.78 -6.93 -50.17
C PRO A 75 9.34 -7.38 -50.34
N GLU A 76 8.72 -7.87 -49.27
CA GLU A 76 7.29 -8.19 -49.09
C GLU A 76 7.26 -9.08 -47.83
N THR A 77 6.58 -8.82 -46.72
CA THR A 77 5.42 -7.99 -46.44
C THR A 77 5.26 -7.98 -44.92
N GLU A 78 4.72 -6.88 -44.39
CA GLU A 78 4.06 -6.78 -43.08
C GLU A 78 4.91 -6.87 -41.81
N SER A 79 5.26 -5.66 -41.34
CA SER A 79 5.03 -5.19 -39.98
C SER A 79 3.94 -5.97 -39.22
N SER A 80 4.31 -7.10 -38.62
CA SER A 80 3.64 -7.64 -37.44
C SER A 80 4.37 -7.11 -36.21
N SER A 81 4.09 -5.85 -35.88
CA SER A 81 4.17 -5.42 -34.50
C SER A 81 2.87 -5.88 -33.82
N ASP A 82 2.69 -7.19 -33.70
CA ASP A 82 1.82 -7.75 -32.66
C ASP A 82 2.54 -7.53 -31.33
N SER A 83 2.56 -6.28 -30.86
CA SER A 83 2.58 -6.06 -29.43
C SER A 83 1.19 -6.48 -28.94
N SER A 84 0.98 -7.78 -28.80
CA SER A 84 -0.08 -8.26 -27.93
C SER A 84 0.21 -7.62 -26.59
N LEU A 85 -0.52 -6.56 -26.24
CA LEU A 85 -0.52 -6.02 -24.89
C LEU A 85 -0.83 -7.22 -24.02
N SER A 86 0.19 -7.74 -23.32
CA SER A 86 -0.01 -8.87 -22.43
C SER A 86 -1.10 -8.46 -21.45
N ALA A 87 -2.08 -9.33 -21.22
CA ALA A 87 -3.11 -9.07 -20.22
C ALA A 87 -2.45 -8.63 -18.91
N LEU A 88 -3.08 -7.68 -18.21
CA LEU A 88 -2.60 -7.22 -16.92
C LEU A 88 -2.42 -8.43 -15.99
N SER A 89 -1.22 -8.58 -15.43
CA SER A 89 -0.87 -9.63 -14.47
C SER A 89 -0.26 -8.97 -13.25
N LEU A 90 -0.87 -9.17 -12.09
CA LEU A 90 -0.45 -8.61 -10.82
C LEU A 90 0.25 -9.65 -9.95
N LEU A 91 1.25 -9.21 -9.18
CA LEU A 91 1.70 -9.97 -8.01
C LEU A 91 0.59 -9.98 -6.95
N SER A 92 0.56 -11.03 -6.15
CA SER A 92 -0.44 -11.22 -5.09
C SER A 92 -0.27 -10.28 -3.90
N THR A 93 0.91 -9.70 -3.71
CA THR A 93 1.17 -8.79 -2.58
C THR A 93 2.08 -7.62 -2.97
N PRO A 94 1.82 -6.41 -2.44
CA PRO A 94 2.71 -5.26 -2.58
C PRO A 94 3.96 -5.37 -1.70
N LEU A 95 4.08 -6.39 -0.85
CA LEU A 95 5.19 -6.57 0.08
C LEU A 95 6.23 -7.50 -0.53
N VAL A 96 7.52 -7.17 -0.34
CA VAL A 96 8.63 -8.01 -0.84
C VAL A 96 8.66 -9.36 -0.13
N ALA A 97 8.45 -9.37 1.19
CA ALA A 97 8.35 -10.59 1.97
C ALA A 97 6.87 -10.94 2.21
N VAL A 98 6.45 -12.09 1.70
CA VAL A 98 5.05 -12.57 1.75
C VAL A 98 4.54 -12.84 3.18
N ASN A 99 5.41 -12.85 4.19
CA ASN A 99 5.02 -13.07 5.58
C ASN A 99 4.92 -11.77 6.39
N ASP A 100 5.18 -10.60 5.78
CA ASP A 100 5.23 -9.31 6.48
C ASP A 100 3.85 -8.67 6.66
N TYR A 101 2.78 -9.44 6.46
CA TYR A 101 1.41 -9.04 6.75
C TYR A 101 0.66 -10.15 7.47
N TRP A 102 -0.20 -9.77 8.41
CA TRP A 102 -1.00 -10.71 9.19
C TRP A 102 -2.43 -10.85 8.67
N GLY A 103 -2.97 -9.84 7.96
CA GLY A 103 -4.37 -9.83 7.52
C GLY A 103 -4.60 -9.05 6.23
N VAL A 104 -5.71 -9.35 5.55
CA VAL A 104 -6.13 -8.66 4.31
C VAL A 104 -7.60 -8.25 4.39
N GLN A 105 -7.91 -6.95 4.37
CA GLN A 105 -9.29 -6.51 4.15
C GLN A 105 -9.62 -6.55 2.65
N PRO A 106 -10.68 -7.28 2.23
CA PRO A 106 -10.95 -7.53 0.82
C PRO A 106 -11.69 -6.40 0.12
N PHE A 107 -11.73 -6.46 -1.21
CA PHE A 107 -12.41 -5.51 -2.08
C PHE A 107 -13.93 -5.66 -1.99
N SER A 108 -14.64 -4.54 -1.95
CA SER A 108 -16.11 -4.51 -1.90
C SER A 108 -16.66 -3.22 -2.51
N THR A 109 -17.47 -3.31 -3.57
CA THR A 109 -18.23 -2.15 -4.10
C THR A 109 -19.69 -2.14 -3.67
N ARG A 110 -20.11 -3.13 -2.89
CA ARG A 110 -21.45 -3.22 -2.27
C ARG A 110 -21.33 -3.62 -0.82
N GLU A 111 -22.41 -3.44 -0.07
CA GLU A 111 -22.51 -4.01 1.29
C GLU A 111 -22.39 -5.53 1.24
N ASN A 112 -21.53 -6.10 2.09
CA ASN A 112 -21.36 -7.55 2.23
C ASN A 112 -21.65 -8.02 3.66
N GLU A 113 -21.55 -9.33 3.88
CA GLU A 113 -21.81 -9.91 5.21
C GLU A 113 -20.82 -9.41 6.29
N LEU A 114 -19.68 -8.86 5.91
CA LEU A 114 -18.68 -8.25 6.80
C LEU A 114 -19.06 -6.81 7.20
N GLY A 115 -20.16 -6.26 6.69
CA GLY A 115 -20.56 -4.87 6.93
C GLY A 115 -19.69 -3.84 6.19
N ILE A 116 -18.83 -4.28 5.27
CA ILE A 116 -18.05 -3.38 4.40
C ILE A 116 -19.02 -2.80 3.39
N GLN A 117 -19.30 -1.49 3.48
CA GLN A 117 -20.18 -0.80 2.52
C GLN A 117 -19.46 -0.48 1.21
N PHE A 118 -18.18 -0.10 1.31
CA PHE A 118 -17.32 0.19 0.19
C PHE A 118 -15.85 0.09 0.61
N HIS A 119 -15.06 -0.61 -0.19
CA HIS A 119 -13.61 -0.74 -0.07
C HIS A 119 -13.05 -1.05 -1.46
N ASN A 120 -12.38 -0.07 -2.08
CA ASN A 120 -11.98 -0.08 -3.49
C ASN A 120 -10.63 -0.78 -3.78
N GLY A 121 -10.13 -1.55 -2.82
CA GLY A 121 -8.82 -2.17 -2.90
C GLY A 121 -8.65 -3.30 -1.89
N PHE A 122 -7.40 -3.65 -1.62
CA PHE A 122 -7.01 -4.53 -0.52
C PHE A 122 -6.16 -3.76 0.48
N ASP A 123 -6.43 -3.95 1.77
CA ASP A 123 -5.54 -3.49 2.85
C ASP A 123 -4.69 -4.65 3.33
N TYR A 124 -3.37 -4.56 3.18
CA TYR A 124 -2.42 -5.55 3.66
C TYR A 124 -1.88 -5.10 5.02
N PHE A 125 -2.45 -5.61 6.12
CA PHE A 125 -2.11 -5.19 7.48
C PHE A 125 -0.85 -5.85 8.00
N THR A 126 0.03 -5.06 8.61
CA THR A 126 1.30 -5.50 9.17
C THR A 126 1.43 -5.14 10.65
N GLU A 127 2.22 -5.91 11.38
CA GLU A 127 2.63 -5.63 12.77
C GLU A 127 4.09 -5.19 12.87
N TYR A 128 4.80 -5.13 11.74
CA TYR A 128 6.20 -4.76 11.69
C TYR A 128 6.36 -3.24 11.58
N GLU A 129 7.37 -2.70 12.26
CA GLU A 129 7.71 -1.27 12.22
C GLU A 129 8.24 -0.81 10.86
N GLU A 130 8.76 -1.74 10.04
CA GLU A 130 9.34 -1.48 8.73
C GLU A 130 9.03 -2.66 7.80
N VAL A 131 8.42 -2.38 6.64
CA VAL A 131 8.11 -3.40 5.63
C VAL A 131 8.49 -2.92 4.23
N ALA A 132 9.24 -3.76 3.50
CA ALA A 132 9.69 -3.48 2.14
C ALA A 132 8.56 -3.63 1.11
N LEU A 133 8.47 -2.68 0.20
CA LEU A 133 7.43 -2.61 -0.84
C LEU A 133 7.99 -2.93 -2.22
N GLN A 134 7.14 -3.53 -3.06
CA GLN A 134 7.40 -3.81 -4.46
C GLN A 134 6.28 -3.36 -5.38
N ALA A 135 6.61 -3.04 -6.63
CA ALA A 135 5.63 -2.81 -7.68
C ALA A 135 4.96 -4.13 -8.08
N ILE A 136 3.64 -4.24 -7.92
CA ILE A 136 2.89 -5.45 -8.30
C ILE A 136 2.76 -5.64 -9.81
N SER A 137 3.12 -4.64 -10.62
CA SER A 137 3.00 -4.62 -12.08
C SER A 137 3.98 -3.61 -12.68
N PRO A 138 4.47 -3.81 -13.92
CA PRO A 138 5.24 -2.76 -14.58
C PRO A 138 4.38 -1.52 -14.86
N GLY A 139 5.03 -0.38 -15.07
CA GLY A 139 4.34 0.82 -15.53
C GLY A 139 5.16 2.09 -15.40
N ARG A 140 4.46 3.23 -15.52
CA ARG A 140 5.05 4.56 -15.39
C ARG A 140 4.48 5.30 -14.20
N VAL A 141 5.35 5.71 -13.28
CA VAL A 141 4.98 6.41 -12.05
C VAL A 141 4.34 7.75 -12.41
N MET A 142 3.14 7.97 -11.89
CA MET A 142 2.37 9.18 -12.06
C MET A 142 2.73 10.20 -10.98
N PHE A 143 2.79 9.77 -9.72
CA PHE A 143 3.15 10.59 -8.57
C PHE A 143 3.61 9.74 -7.39
N VAL A 144 4.32 10.39 -6.47
CA VAL A 144 4.68 9.92 -5.12
C VAL A 144 4.63 11.13 -4.22
N GLU A 145 3.70 11.17 -3.26
CA GLU A 145 3.40 12.38 -2.48
C GLU A 145 3.04 12.04 -1.04
N ILE A 146 3.42 12.90 -0.09
CA ILE A 146 2.86 12.87 1.26
C ILE A 146 1.44 13.45 1.17
N PHE A 147 0.48 12.74 1.77
CA PHE A 147 -0.92 13.13 1.82
C PHE A 147 -1.37 13.26 3.28
N GLU A 148 -1.90 14.42 3.63
CA GLU A 148 -2.63 14.64 4.87
C GLU A 148 -4.11 14.36 4.62
N ARG A 149 -4.66 13.34 5.28
CA ARG A 149 -6.01 12.84 5.05
C ARG A 149 -7.05 13.74 5.69
N PRO A 150 -7.98 14.33 4.92
CA PRO A 150 -9.18 14.93 5.48
C PRO A 150 -10.19 13.81 5.81
N PRO A 151 -10.90 13.85 6.95
CA PRO A 151 -11.00 14.95 7.90
C PRO A 151 -10.14 14.80 9.17
N ASP A 152 -9.44 13.69 9.36
CA ASP A 152 -8.75 13.38 10.63
C ASP A 152 -7.35 13.98 10.77
N GLY A 153 -6.73 14.42 9.67
CA GLY A 153 -5.40 15.02 9.65
C GLY A 153 -4.27 13.98 9.71
N ALA A 154 -4.58 12.69 9.58
CA ALA A 154 -3.59 11.62 9.56
C ALA A 154 -2.69 11.72 8.31
N PHE A 155 -1.43 11.30 8.42
CA PHE A 155 -0.47 11.38 7.31
C PHE A 155 -0.19 10.00 6.71
N GLN A 156 -0.07 9.96 5.38
CA GLN A 156 0.29 8.78 4.59
C GLN A 156 1.15 9.17 3.39
N ILE A 157 1.72 8.18 2.69
CA ILE A 157 2.27 8.37 1.35
C ILE A 157 1.29 7.81 0.34
N ASN A 158 1.02 8.55 -0.73
CA ASN A 158 0.31 8.02 -1.90
C ASN A 158 1.29 7.94 -3.07
N LEU A 159 1.29 6.79 -3.74
CA LEU A 159 1.99 6.58 -5.00
C LEU A 159 1.09 5.88 -5.99
N ALA A 160 1.23 6.22 -7.27
CA ALA A 160 0.48 5.56 -8.33
C ALA A 160 1.31 5.44 -9.60
N TRP A 161 1.02 4.42 -10.39
CA TRP A 161 1.57 4.25 -11.73
C TRP A 161 0.52 3.73 -12.69
N GLN A 162 0.69 4.08 -13.96
CA GLN A 162 -0.13 3.57 -15.04
C GLN A 162 0.55 2.35 -15.67
N THR A 163 -0.19 1.26 -15.79
CA THR A 163 0.26 0.02 -16.44
C THR A 163 0.38 0.22 -17.96
N PRO A 164 1.13 -0.64 -18.69
CA PRO A 164 1.15 -0.60 -20.16
C PRO A 164 -0.22 -0.79 -20.81
N THR A 165 -1.14 -1.48 -20.13
CA THR A 165 -2.52 -1.73 -20.56
C THR A 165 -3.48 -0.59 -20.24
N GLY A 166 -3.06 0.38 -19.41
CA GLY A 166 -3.75 1.65 -19.18
C GLY A 166 -4.45 1.79 -17.83
N GLU A 167 -4.57 0.71 -17.05
CA GLU A 167 -5.05 0.76 -15.67
C GLU A 167 -4.11 1.57 -14.78
N VAL A 168 -4.65 2.12 -13.71
CA VAL A 168 -3.89 2.82 -12.68
C VAL A 168 -3.89 1.96 -11.43
N ILE A 169 -2.70 1.65 -10.94
CA ILE A 169 -2.47 1.04 -9.63
C ILE A 169 -2.05 2.15 -8.69
N SER A 170 -2.60 2.17 -7.48
CA SER A 170 -2.14 3.07 -6.43
C SER A 170 -1.92 2.33 -5.12
N TYR A 171 -0.92 2.78 -4.38
CA TYR A 171 -0.73 2.43 -2.98
C TYR A 171 -0.96 3.68 -2.12
N SER A 172 -1.70 3.52 -1.03
CA SER A 172 -1.62 4.40 0.13
C SER A 172 -0.87 3.66 1.23
N LEU A 173 0.21 4.25 1.73
CA LEU A 173 1.02 3.70 2.80
C LEU A 173 0.58 4.34 4.11
N GLU A 174 -0.29 3.65 4.85
CA GLU A 174 -0.90 4.16 6.07
C GLU A 174 -0.14 3.62 7.29
N PRO A 175 0.50 4.49 8.11
CA PRO A 175 1.20 4.03 9.32
C PRO A 175 0.27 3.37 10.34
N SER A 176 -1.03 3.66 10.30
CA SER A 176 -2.05 3.04 11.14
C SER A 176 -3.45 3.34 10.62
N ALA A 177 -4.41 2.45 10.89
CA ALA A 177 -5.83 2.68 10.68
C ALA A 177 -6.56 3.18 11.94
N GLY A 178 -7.73 3.79 11.72
CA GLY A 178 -8.66 4.19 12.79
C GLY A 178 -8.42 5.59 13.37
N PRO A 179 -9.18 5.97 14.42
CA PRO A 179 -9.10 7.30 15.01
C PRO A 179 -7.70 7.61 15.55
N ALA A 180 -7.23 8.84 15.32
CA ALA A 180 -5.94 9.32 15.78
C ALA A 180 -6.10 10.56 16.67
N ASP A 181 -5.42 10.55 17.81
CA ASP A 181 -5.25 11.75 18.62
C ASP A 181 -4.09 12.62 18.09
N ALA A 182 -3.88 13.78 18.69
CA ALA A 182 -2.86 14.71 18.24
C ALA A 182 -1.42 14.14 18.29
N ALA A 183 -1.13 13.25 19.24
CA ALA A 183 0.18 12.61 19.34
C ALA A 183 0.36 11.57 18.23
N LYS A 184 -0.68 10.75 18.01
CA LYS A 184 -0.71 9.76 16.93
C LYS A 184 -0.53 10.42 15.56
N ILE A 185 -1.22 11.54 15.30
CA ILE A 185 -1.10 12.33 14.07
C ILE A 185 0.31 12.91 13.89
N ALA A 186 0.90 13.47 14.96
CA ALA A 186 2.24 14.05 14.90
C ALA A 186 3.30 13.01 14.55
N GLU A 187 3.20 11.81 15.10
CA GLU A 187 4.08 10.69 14.76
C GLU A 187 3.86 10.20 13.32
N GLN A 188 2.61 10.08 12.87
CA GLN A 188 2.31 9.70 11.48
C GLN A 188 2.95 10.65 10.47
N LYS A 189 3.02 11.95 10.79
CA LYS A 189 3.71 12.92 9.95
C LYS A 189 5.21 12.60 9.81
N VAL A 190 5.88 12.30 10.92
CA VAL A 190 7.31 11.92 10.93
C VAL A 190 7.52 10.63 10.15
N LEU A 191 6.63 9.65 10.32
CA LEU A 191 6.69 8.38 9.58
C LEU A 191 6.46 8.59 8.08
N ALA A 192 5.55 9.48 7.67
CA ALA A 192 5.35 9.84 6.26
C ALA A 192 6.59 10.50 5.64
N GLU A 193 7.26 11.40 6.36
CA GLU A 193 8.52 12.00 5.93
C GLU A 193 9.61 10.91 5.77
N LYS A 194 9.76 10.01 6.75
CA LYS A 194 10.69 8.87 6.69
C LYS A 194 10.38 7.91 5.54
N MET A 195 9.10 7.64 5.27
CA MET A 195 8.67 6.83 4.12
C MET A 195 9.05 7.51 2.80
N MET A 196 8.80 8.81 2.65
CA MET A 196 9.19 9.58 1.46
C MET A 196 10.70 9.51 1.21
N GLU A 197 11.51 9.68 2.25
CA GLU A 197 12.98 9.57 2.16
C GLU A 197 13.44 8.18 1.71
N SER A 198 12.65 7.15 1.97
CA SER A 198 12.94 5.77 1.57
C SER A 198 12.51 5.41 0.14
N MET A 199 11.70 6.25 -0.51
CA MET A 199 11.19 5.95 -1.85
C MET A 199 12.32 5.97 -2.88
N THR A 200 12.39 4.94 -3.71
CA THR A 200 13.41 4.79 -4.76
C THR A 200 12.92 5.22 -6.14
N VAL A 201 11.71 5.76 -6.22
CA VAL A 201 11.05 6.16 -7.45
C VAL A 201 10.42 7.54 -7.31
N GLN A 202 10.28 8.24 -8.42
CA GLN A 202 9.62 9.54 -8.51
C GLN A 202 8.72 9.63 -9.75
N SER A 203 7.92 10.69 -9.84
CA SER A 203 7.05 10.92 -11.00
C SER A 203 7.82 10.87 -12.31
N GLY A 204 7.30 10.09 -13.26
CA GLY A 204 7.85 9.91 -14.59
C GLY A 204 8.79 8.72 -14.75
N ASP A 205 9.25 8.11 -13.66
CA ASP A 205 10.07 6.89 -13.68
C ASP A 205 9.28 5.69 -14.23
N SER A 206 10.02 4.74 -14.80
CA SER A 206 9.48 3.41 -15.13
C SER A 206 9.76 2.44 -14.00
N VAL A 207 8.78 1.59 -13.69
CA VAL A 207 8.92 0.49 -12.73
C VAL A 207 8.70 -0.85 -13.41
N SER A 208 9.44 -1.87 -12.96
CA SER A 208 9.22 -3.27 -13.34
C SER A 208 8.44 -3.99 -12.25
N GLN A 209 7.69 -5.05 -12.60
CA GLN A 209 7.07 -5.92 -11.60
C GLN A 209 8.12 -6.52 -10.66
N GLY A 210 7.84 -6.54 -9.35
CA GLY A 210 8.76 -6.98 -8.31
C GLY A 210 9.88 -5.98 -7.97
N GLN A 211 9.93 -4.83 -8.65
CA GLN A 211 10.91 -3.79 -8.33
C GLN A 211 10.63 -3.23 -6.94
N PHE A 212 11.66 -3.17 -6.10
CA PHE A 212 11.62 -2.48 -4.82
C PHE A 212 11.27 -1.00 -4.98
N LEU A 213 10.35 -0.50 -4.15
CA LEU A 213 9.84 0.88 -4.21
C LEU A 213 10.24 1.75 -3.03
N GLY A 214 10.49 1.14 -1.87
CA GLY A 214 10.73 1.81 -0.60
C GLY A 214 10.11 1.03 0.57
N TYR A 215 9.88 1.71 1.69
CA TYR A 215 9.33 1.09 2.90
C TYR A 215 8.00 1.71 3.35
N LEU A 216 7.12 0.89 3.90
CA LEU A 216 6.10 1.30 4.86
C LEU A 216 6.74 1.31 6.25
N TYR A 217 6.58 2.41 7.00
CA TYR A 217 6.92 2.45 8.42
C TYR A 217 5.64 2.43 9.25
N GLY A 218 5.45 1.35 10.02
CA GLY A 218 4.26 1.12 10.83
C GLY A 218 4.33 1.79 12.20
N GLN A 219 3.21 2.38 12.62
CA GLN A 219 3.04 2.94 13.96
C GLN A 219 2.45 1.92 14.93
N ASP A 220 1.55 1.06 14.44
CA ASP A 220 0.95 -0.03 15.20
C ASP A 220 0.55 -1.18 14.26
N GLU A 221 -0.07 -2.22 14.83
CA GLU A 221 -0.49 -3.41 14.09
C GLU A 221 -1.59 -3.18 13.04
N TRP A 222 -2.11 -1.96 12.93
CA TRP A 222 -3.06 -1.56 11.89
C TRP A 222 -2.39 -0.77 10.75
N ALA A 223 -1.06 -0.64 10.78
CA ALA A 223 -0.29 -0.20 9.63
C ALA A 223 -0.61 -1.08 8.42
N HIS A 224 -0.79 -0.48 7.25
CA HIS A 224 -1.13 -1.25 6.06
C HIS A 224 -0.75 -0.54 4.77
N VAL A 225 -0.65 -1.34 3.71
CA VAL A 225 -0.69 -0.85 2.33
C VAL A 225 -2.11 -1.00 1.82
N HIS A 226 -2.77 0.11 1.51
CA HIS A 226 -4.03 0.11 0.77
C HIS A 226 -3.70 0.12 -0.73
N MET A 227 -3.92 -1.01 -1.41
CA MET A 227 -3.66 -1.18 -2.83
C MET A 227 -4.96 -1.15 -3.63
N THR A 228 -5.04 -0.25 -4.62
CA THR A 228 -6.21 -0.15 -5.51
C THR A 228 -5.82 -0.40 -6.96
N LEU A 229 -6.82 -0.84 -7.72
CA LEU A 229 -6.77 -0.93 -9.16
C LEU A 229 -7.99 -0.22 -9.76
N LYS A 230 -7.77 0.67 -10.72
CA LYS A 230 -8.85 1.29 -11.47
C LYS A 230 -8.54 1.40 -12.95
N THR A 231 -9.61 1.45 -13.75
CA THR A 231 -9.54 1.83 -15.15
C THR A 231 -10.33 3.12 -15.38
N ASN A 232 -9.97 3.84 -16.44
CA ASN A 232 -10.73 4.99 -16.91
C ASN A 232 -11.57 4.58 -18.11
N ASN A 233 -12.88 4.47 -17.91
CA ASN A 233 -13.83 4.22 -18.98
C ASN A 233 -14.52 5.53 -19.37
N ARG A 234 -13.99 6.19 -20.43
CA ARG A 234 -14.59 7.38 -21.04
C ARG A 234 -14.89 8.51 -20.04
N GLY A 235 -14.00 8.72 -19.08
CA GLY A 235 -14.12 9.77 -18.06
C GLY A 235 -14.81 9.32 -16.76
N SER A 236 -15.30 8.08 -16.68
CA SER A 236 -15.72 7.46 -15.42
C SER A 236 -14.64 6.54 -14.89
N GLU A 237 -14.23 6.75 -13.64
CA GLU A 237 -13.34 5.82 -12.95
C GLU A 237 -14.13 4.58 -12.54
N GLN A 238 -13.60 3.41 -12.85
CA GLN A 238 -14.15 2.13 -12.43
C GLN A 238 -13.11 1.40 -11.58
N TRP A 239 -13.49 1.08 -10.34
CA TRP A 239 -12.71 0.24 -9.43
C TRP A 239 -12.81 -1.22 -9.86
N LEU A 240 -11.66 -1.90 -9.85
CA LEU A 240 -11.50 -3.27 -10.27
C LEU A 240 -10.98 -4.08 -9.07
N CYS A 241 -11.49 -5.29 -8.86
CA CYS A 241 -10.94 -6.16 -7.83
C CYS A 241 -9.52 -6.60 -8.24
N PRO A 242 -8.48 -6.38 -7.42
CA PRO A 242 -7.12 -6.79 -7.78
C PRO A 242 -6.96 -8.30 -7.99
N ALA A 243 -7.71 -9.13 -7.25
CA ALA A 243 -7.61 -10.58 -7.36
C ALA A 243 -8.04 -11.13 -8.74
N ASP A 244 -8.87 -10.40 -9.49
CA ASP A 244 -9.27 -10.81 -10.86
C ASP A 244 -8.10 -10.75 -11.86
N PHE A 245 -6.98 -10.12 -11.47
CA PHE A 245 -5.80 -9.92 -12.32
C PHE A 245 -4.54 -10.58 -11.76
N MET A 246 -4.66 -11.40 -10.71
CA MET A 246 -3.55 -12.14 -10.10
C MET A 246 -3.51 -13.55 -10.67
N SER A 247 -2.44 -13.88 -11.40
CA SER A 247 -2.28 -15.18 -12.08
C SER A 247 -2.05 -16.35 -11.11
N GLU A 248 -1.48 -16.07 -9.94
CA GLU A 248 -1.14 -17.07 -8.90
C GLU A 248 -2.06 -16.92 -7.66
N ILE A 249 -3.31 -16.50 -7.86
CA ILE A 249 -4.24 -16.25 -6.75
C ILE A 249 -4.51 -17.51 -5.90
N ASP A 250 -4.62 -18.67 -6.55
CA ASP A 250 -4.88 -19.96 -5.90
C ASP A 250 -3.69 -20.45 -5.05
N GLU A 251 -2.48 -19.97 -5.35
CA GLU A 251 -1.26 -20.27 -4.60
C GLU A 251 -0.97 -19.21 -3.52
N SER A 252 -1.69 -18.09 -3.55
CA SER A 252 -1.56 -17.02 -2.57
C SER A 252 -2.23 -17.37 -1.23
N ASP A 253 -1.81 -16.69 -0.16
CA ASP A 253 -2.45 -16.79 1.14
C ASP A 253 -3.55 -15.75 1.37
N LEU A 254 -3.94 -14.97 0.35
CA LEU A 254 -4.84 -13.83 0.50
C LEU A 254 -6.18 -14.20 1.14
N LEU A 255 -6.81 -15.27 0.67
CA LEU A 255 -8.09 -15.70 1.25
C LEU A 255 -7.93 -16.17 2.71
N ILE A 256 -6.80 -16.80 3.03
CA ILE A 256 -6.46 -17.22 4.40
C ILE A 256 -6.26 -15.98 5.28
N LYS A 257 -5.51 -14.99 4.81
CA LYS A 257 -5.24 -13.73 5.53
C LYS A 257 -6.48 -12.86 5.66
N SER A 258 -7.37 -12.87 4.67
CA SER A 258 -8.69 -12.25 4.80
C SER A 258 -9.53 -12.95 5.85
N LYS A 259 -9.46 -14.28 5.94
CA LYS A 259 -10.11 -15.01 7.02
C LYS A 259 -9.53 -14.65 8.39
N VAL A 260 -8.21 -14.55 8.53
CA VAL A 260 -7.57 -14.11 9.79
C VAL A 260 -8.04 -12.71 10.19
N TRP A 261 -8.06 -11.77 9.25
CA TRP A 261 -8.59 -10.42 9.47
C TRP A 261 -10.06 -10.43 9.92
N ALA A 262 -10.91 -11.17 9.20
CA ALA A 262 -12.33 -11.28 9.53
C ALA A 262 -12.55 -11.96 10.89
N ASP A 263 -11.76 -12.98 11.22
CA ASP A 263 -11.85 -13.70 12.49
C ASP A 263 -11.46 -12.79 13.66
N ARG A 264 -10.49 -11.89 13.48
CA ARG A 264 -10.07 -10.90 14.48
C ARG A 264 -11.20 -9.91 14.82
N LEU A 265 -11.96 -9.47 13.83
CA LEU A 265 -13.06 -8.50 14.02
C LEU A 265 -14.39 -9.14 14.41
N TYR A 266 -14.68 -10.30 13.82
CA TYR A 266 -16.01 -10.93 13.85
C TYR A 266 -16.02 -12.30 14.53
N LYS A 267 -14.92 -12.70 15.20
CA LYS A 267 -14.81 -13.92 16.00
C LYS A 267 -15.20 -15.20 15.23
N GLY A 268 -14.83 -15.27 13.96
CA GLY A 268 -15.11 -16.45 13.11
C GLY A 268 -16.51 -16.53 12.54
N SER A 269 -17.38 -15.54 12.78
CA SER A 269 -18.78 -15.58 12.35
C SER A 269 -19.00 -15.28 10.87
N LYS A 270 -17.96 -14.87 10.13
CA LYS A 270 -18.04 -14.41 8.74
C LYS A 270 -17.06 -15.16 7.85
N LYS A 271 -17.43 -15.30 6.58
CA LYS A 271 -16.59 -15.91 5.54
C LYS A 271 -16.29 -14.84 4.49
N PRO A 272 -15.06 -14.31 4.45
CA PRO A 272 -14.71 -13.30 3.46
C PRO A 272 -14.60 -13.92 2.07
N GLU A 273 -14.95 -13.11 1.08
CA GLU A 273 -14.58 -13.29 -0.33
C GLU A 273 -13.61 -12.17 -0.69
N LEU A 274 -12.70 -12.41 -1.64
CA LEU A 274 -11.74 -11.38 -2.05
C LEU A 274 -12.39 -10.27 -2.87
N CYS A 275 -13.40 -10.60 -3.69
CA CYS A 275 -14.07 -9.65 -4.58
C CYS A 275 -15.58 -9.67 -4.34
N ASN A 276 -16.14 -8.54 -3.87
CA ASN A 276 -17.58 -8.33 -3.81
C ASN A 276 -18.00 -7.15 -4.69
N TYR A 277 -18.73 -7.41 -5.77
CA TYR A 277 -19.14 -6.41 -6.76
C TYR A 277 -20.54 -5.84 -6.53
#